data_AF-A0A6A2WCW2-F1
#
_entry.id   AF-A0A6A2WCW2-F1
#
_cell.length_a   1.000
_cell.length_b   1.000
_cell.length_c   1.000
_cell.angle_alpha   90.00
_cell.angle_beta   90.00
_cell.angle_gamma   90.00
#
_symmetry.space_group_name_H-M   'P 1'
#
loop_
_entity.id
_entity.type
_entity.pdbx_description
1 polymer ?
#
loop_
_entity_poly.entity_id
_entity_poly.type
_entity_poly.pdbx_seq_one_letter_code
_entity_poly.pdbx_strand_id
1 'polypeptide(L)' 'MSAVNITNVTVLDNPASFLSAFQFEISYECLTPLKDDKQLFSSVICLPMS' A
#
# COMPACT_ATOMS: atom_id res chain seq x y z
N MET A 1 2.04 -19.06 -7.59
CA MET A 1 2.71 -18.61 -6.36
C MET A 1 2.73 -17.08 -6.40
N SER A 2 2.39 -16.39 -5.31
CA SER A 2 2.39 -14.92 -5.32
C SER A 2 3.81 -14.39 -5.44
N ALA A 3 4.04 -13.40 -6.30
CA ALA A 3 5.33 -12.72 -6.45
C ALA A 3 5.62 -11.75 -5.29
N VAL A 4 4.57 -11.32 -4.59
CA VAL A 4 4.61 -10.30 -3.53
C VAL A 4 3.83 -10.78 -2.31
N ASN A 5 4.32 -10.50 -1.12
CA ASN A 5 3.63 -10.71 0.14
C ASN A 5 3.43 -9.37 0.86
N ILE A 6 2.22 -9.09 1.33
CA ILE A 6 1.92 -7.87 2.08
C ILE A 6 2.22 -8.14 3.54
N THR A 7 3.08 -7.31 4.15
CA THR A 7 3.51 -7.47 5.55
C THR A 7 2.74 -6.56 6.50
N ASN A 8 2.28 -5.40 6.03
CA ASN A 8 1.52 -4.45 6.84
C ASN A 8 0.57 -3.60 6.00
N VAL A 9 -0.56 -3.23 6.60
CA VAL A 9 -1.50 -2.25 6.05
C VAL A 9 -1.92 -1.32 7.18
N THR A 10 -1.57 -0.05 7.07
CA THR A 10 -1.93 0.99 8.05
C THR A 10 -2.90 1.96 7.40
N VAL A 11 -4.03 2.19 8.06
CA VAL A 11 -4.98 3.23 7.65
C VAL A 11 -4.47 4.56 8.21
N LEU A 12 -4.18 5.50 7.33
CA LEU A 12 -3.76 6.83 7.71
C LEU A 12 -5.00 7.73 7.85
N ASP A 13 -4.90 8.75 8.70
CA ASP A 13 -5.93 9.78 8.88
C ASP A 13 -7.31 9.23 9.34
N ASN A 14 -7.32 8.29 10.29
CA ASN A 14 -8.55 7.73 10.86
C ASN A 14 -8.72 8.18 12.33
N PRO A 15 -9.84 8.83 12.71
CA PRO A 15 -11.07 9.08 11.94
C PRO A 15 -10.94 10.21 10.91
N ALA A 16 -11.40 9.95 9.68
CA ALA A 16 -11.47 10.91 8.58
C ALA A 16 -12.90 11.35 8.28
N SER A 17 -13.04 12.49 7.61
CA SER A 17 -14.31 12.91 7.03
C SER A 17 -14.73 11.97 5.89
N PHE A 18 -16.03 11.75 5.71
CA PHE A 18 -16.55 10.88 4.64
C PHE A 18 -16.17 11.36 3.22
N LEU A 19 -15.79 12.61 3.04
CA LEU A 19 -15.37 13.14 1.73
C LEU A 19 -13.84 13.12 1.54
N SER A 20 -13.09 12.73 2.57
CA SER A 20 -11.64 12.61 2.49
C SER A 20 -11.25 11.38 1.68
N ALA A 21 -10.18 11.48 0.89
CA ALA A 21 -9.61 10.32 0.21
C ALA A 21 -9.12 9.30 1.24
N PHE A 22 -9.31 8.02 0.97
CA PHE A 22 -8.77 6.97 1.83
C PHE A 22 -7.26 6.86 1.61
N GLN A 23 -6.52 6.96 2.70
CA GLN A 23 -5.08 6.89 2.71
C GLN A 23 -4.64 5.60 3.38
N PHE A 24 -3.93 4.76 2.64
CA PHE A 24 -3.36 3.52 3.14
C PHE A 24 -1.85 3.54 2.96
N GLU A 25 -1.12 3.20 4.01
CA GLU A 25 0.28 2.84 3.91
C GLU A 25 0.39 1.31 3.85
N ILE A 26 0.95 0.78 2.77
CA ILE A 26 1.09 -0.66 2.57
C ILE A 26 2.57 -1.01 2.49
N SER A 27 3.00 -1.90 3.39
CA SER A 27 4.33 -2.49 3.36
C SER A 27 4.26 -3.88 2.73
N TYR A 28 5.17 -4.17 1.81
CA TYR A 28 5.22 -5.46 1.13
C TYR A 28 6.66 -5.91 0.85
N GLU A 29 6.81 -7.22 0.71
CA GLU A 29 8.05 -7.88 0.33
C GLU A 29 7.89 -8.61 -1.01
N CYS A 30 8.90 -8.50 -1.87
CA CYS A 30 8.92 -9.20 -3.15
C CYS A 30 9.63 -10.54 -2.98
N LEU A 31 8.89 -11.65 -3.17
CA LEU A 31 9.42 -13.01 -3.09
C LEU A 31 10.16 -13.42 -4.37
N THR A 32 9.84 -12.76 -5.48
CA THR A 32 10.57 -12.87 -6.75
C THR A 32 11.01 -11.48 -7.21
N PRO A 33 12.18 -11.38 -7.89
CA PRO A 33 12.64 -10.11 -8.42
C PRO A 33 11.68 -9.65 -9.52
N LEU A 34 10.89 -8.62 -9.22
CA LEU A 34 10.15 -7.89 -10.23
C LEU A 34 11.19 -7.15 -11.09
N LYS A 35 11.07 -7.29 -12.41
CA LYS A 35 12.04 -6.78 -13.39
C LYS A 35 12.27 -5.26 -13.32
N ASP A 36 11.45 -4.51 -12.57
CA ASP A 36 11.48 -3.05 -12.56
C ASP A 36 11.51 -2.37 -11.18
N ASP A 37 11.42 -3.09 -10.05
CA ASP A 37 11.13 -2.44 -8.77
C ASP A 37 11.97 -2.99 -7.59
N LYS A 38 12.83 -2.12 -7.05
CA LYS A 38 13.74 -2.31 -5.88
C LYS A 38 13.02 -2.64 -4.56
N GLN A 39 13.17 -3.89 -4.10
CA GLN A 39 13.53 -4.24 -2.71
C GLN A 39 12.96 -3.32 -1.60
N LEU A 40 11.78 -3.69 -1.07
CA LEU A 40 11.03 -3.04 0.03
C LEU A 40 10.49 -1.63 -0.32
N PHE A 41 9.30 -1.58 -0.91
CA PHE A 41 8.55 -0.33 -1.04
C PHE A 41 7.47 -0.27 0.03
N SER A 42 7.48 0.82 0.81
CA SER A 42 6.25 1.30 1.45
C SER A 42 5.58 2.22 0.43
N SER A 43 4.39 1.85 -0.04
CA SER A 43 3.61 2.68 -0.96
C SER A 43 2.43 3.30 -0.22
N VAL A 44 2.30 4.62 -0.31
CA VAL A 44 1.09 5.33 0.13
C VAL A 44 0.11 5.33 -1.03
N ILE A 45 -1.01 4.63 -0.86
CA ILE A 45 -2.08 4.58 -1.84
C ILE A 45 -3.19 5.52 -1.37
N CYS A 46 -3.44 6.56 -2.17
CA CYS A 46 -4.60 7.44 -2.02
C CYS A 46 -5.68 6.99 -3.00
N LEU A 47 -6.78 6.44 -2.48
CA LEU A 47 -7.92 6.07 -3.32
C LEU A 47 -8.93 7.23 -3.38
N PRO A 48 -9.26 7.76 -4.57
CA PRO A 48 -10.30 8.76 -4.71
C PRO A 48 -11.66 8.11 -4.42
N MET A 49 -12.55 8.85 -3.75
CA MET A 49 -13.95 8.45 -3.65
C MET A 49 -14.66 8.77 -4.97
N SER A 50 -15.20 7.73 -5.60
CA SER A 50 -16.01 7.81 -6.83
C SER A 50 -17.41 8.33 -6.58
#